data_AF-A0A1H9RY84-F1
#
_entry.id   AF-A0A1H9RY84-F1
#
_cell.length_a   1.000
_cell.length_b   1.000
_cell.length_c   1.000
_cell.angle_alpha   90.00
_cell.angle_beta   90.00
_cell.angle_gamma   90.00
#
_symmetry.space_group_name_H-M   'P 1'
#
loop_
_entity.id
_entity.type
_entity.pdbx_description
1 polymer ?
#
loop_
_entity_poly.entity_id
_entity_poly.type
_entity_poly.pdbx_seq_one_letter_code
_entity_poly.pdbx_strand_id
1 'polypeptide(L)'
;MAGRGVVRIRNDLHMKTSRVFAALVLAFGTLLAPVPASATAAAPLTVAEPHCGDWVDYNGSENRRMKSWLCFYDSGDGGVYPMLWTECGWLALFGIGWEKPPNGCRVWEPSYYEITFPDGTKTTDKTFPGASGSNTANSAAEAYPCQTGPWRLYSYYGVQMKDVLGNWGSSIAATHEVTVEVTCP
;
A
#
# COMPACT_ATOMS: atom_id res chain seq x y z
N MET A 1 -27.79 0.47 -36.33
CA MET A 1 -28.74 0.49 -35.19
C MET A 1 -28.06 -0.13 -33.99
N ALA A 2 -28.32 0.43 -32.79
CA ALA A 2 -27.88 0.02 -31.46
C ALA A 2 -26.40 0.28 -31.07
N GLY A 3 -26.16 1.47 -30.51
CA GLY A 3 -25.14 1.68 -29.49
C GLY A 3 -25.66 1.35 -28.09
N ARG A 4 -24.74 1.17 -27.14
CA ARG A 4 -24.90 1.10 -25.66
C ARG A 4 -23.50 0.81 -25.11
N GLY A 5 -22.93 1.43 -24.08
CA GLY A 5 -23.38 2.46 -23.16
C GLY A 5 -22.34 2.50 -22.04
N VAL A 6 -21.74 3.68 -21.79
CA VAL A 6 -20.75 3.93 -20.73
C VAL A 6 -21.44 3.92 -19.38
N VAL A 7 -20.95 3.13 -18.42
CA VAL A 7 -21.41 3.15 -17.02
C VAL A 7 -20.48 4.04 -16.21
N ARG A 8 -20.95 5.25 -15.88
CA ARG A 8 -20.37 6.13 -14.84
C ARG A 8 -21.13 5.87 -13.55
N ILE A 9 -20.42 5.46 -12.49
CA ILE A 9 -20.97 5.44 -11.13
C ILE A 9 -20.55 6.76 -10.46
N ARG A 10 -21.52 7.65 -10.25
CA ARG A 10 -21.39 8.82 -9.35
C ARG A 10 -21.95 8.40 -7.99
N ASN A 11 -21.11 8.47 -6.95
CA ASN A 11 -21.60 8.44 -5.57
C ASN A 11 -21.84 9.89 -5.12
N ASP A 12 -23.07 10.35 -5.30
CA ASP A 12 -23.60 11.54 -4.62
C ASP A 12 -24.05 11.13 -3.22
N LEU A 13 -23.31 11.52 -2.19
CA LEU A 13 -23.80 11.51 -0.80
C LEU A 13 -24.03 12.94 -0.35
N HIS A 14 -25.21 13.44 -0.70
CA HIS A 14 -25.86 14.56 -0.06
C HIS A 14 -26.29 14.14 1.36
N MET A 15 -25.73 14.76 2.39
CA MET A 15 -26.32 14.75 3.72
C MET A 15 -26.52 16.19 4.19
N LYS A 16 -27.72 16.70 3.91
CA LYS A 16 -28.29 17.91 4.52
C LYS A 16 -28.83 17.52 5.89
N THR A 17 -28.35 18.20 6.93
CA THR A 17 -29.12 18.39 8.17
C THR A 17 -28.77 19.73 8.77
N SER A 18 -29.63 20.72 8.51
CA SER A 18 -29.72 21.99 9.24
C SER A 18 -30.02 21.73 10.71
N ARG A 19 -29.34 22.43 11.63
CA ARG A 19 -29.98 23.08 12.78
C ARG A 19 -29.26 24.37 13.13
N VAL A 20 -30.05 25.44 13.11
CA VAL A 20 -29.76 26.78 13.61
C VAL A 20 -29.82 26.75 15.13
N PHE A 21 -28.81 27.28 15.81
CA PHE A 21 -28.97 27.91 17.13
C PHE A 21 -28.03 29.11 17.23
N ALA A 22 -28.63 30.27 17.44
CA ALA A 22 -27.97 31.52 17.74
C ALA A 22 -27.58 31.57 19.22
N ALA A 23 -26.37 32.03 19.52
CA ALA A 23 -26.05 32.66 20.80
C ALA A 23 -24.96 33.70 20.57
N LEU A 24 -25.37 34.96 20.74
CA LEU A 24 -24.57 36.17 20.76
C LEU A 24 -23.75 36.20 22.05
N VAL A 25 -22.42 36.22 21.96
CA VAL A 25 -21.54 36.64 23.07
C VAL A 25 -20.55 37.67 22.52
N LEU A 26 -20.74 38.91 22.94
CA LEU A 26 -19.78 40.00 22.82
C LEU A 26 -18.64 39.75 23.82
N ALA A 27 -17.43 39.55 23.31
CA ALA A 27 -16.21 39.70 24.10
C ALA A 27 -15.15 40.40 23.26
N PHE A 28 -14.78 41.61 23.71
CA PHE A 28 -13.60 42.34 23.30
C PHE A 28 -12.35 41.49 23.59
N GLY A 29 -11.51 41.24 22.58
CA GLY A 29 -10.24 40.54 22.75
C GLY A 29 -9.38 40.65 21.51
N THR A 30 -8.42 41.57 21.54
CA THR A 30 -7.17 41.65 20.76
C THR A 30 -7.09 40.91 19.42
N LEU A 31 -6.96 41.69 18.33
CA LEU A 31 -6.46 41.27 17.02
C LEU A 31 -5.09 40.57 17.16
N LEU A 32 -5.08 39.26 17.33
CA LEU A 32 -3.94 38.41 17.02
C LEU A 32 -4.15 37.89 15.60
N ALA A 33 -3.33 38.36 14.67
CA ALA A 33 -3.30 37.82 13.32
C ALA A 33 -3.09 36.30 13.40
N PRO A 34 -3.83 35.49 12.61
CA PRO A 34 -3.58 34.07 12.53
C PRO A 34 -2.17 33.88 11.99
N VAL A 35 -1.26 33.40 12.84
CA VAL A 35 0.05 32.90 12.42
C VAL A 35 -0.26 31.78 11.42
N PRO A 36 0.21 31.85 10.17
CA PRO A 36 0.07 30.72 9.26
C PRO A 36 0.75 29.53 9.94
N ALA A 37 -0.02 28.49 10.20
CA ALA A 37 0.52 27.20 10.60
C ALA A 37 1.41 26.76 9.43
N SER A 38 2.71 26.99 9.55
CA SER A 38 3.69 26.37 8.70
C SER A 38 3.48 24.87 8.87
N ALA A 39 2.88 24.24 7.86
CA ALA A 39 2.86 22.81 7.73
C ALA A 39 4.33 22.39 7.86
N THR A 40 4.65 21.68 8.94
CA THR A 40 5.95 21.04 9.08
C THR A 40 6.05 20.10 7.90
N ALA A 41 6.80 20.52 6.87
CA ALA A 41 7.16 19.64 5.77
C ALA A 41 7.74 18.39 6.42
N ALA A 42 7.16 17.23 6.07
CA ALA A 42 7.69 15.95 6.51
C ALA A 42 9.20 15.98 6.29
N ALA A 43 9.96 15.67 7.32
CA ALA A 43 11.41 15.65 7.22
C ALA A 43 11.79 14.79 6.01
N PRO A 44 12.73 15.23 5.15
CA PRO A 44 13.18 14.42 4.02
C PRO A 44 13.69 13.09 4.59
N LEU A 45 12.94 12.03 4.31
CA LEU A 45 13.27 10.69 4.77
C LEU A 45 14.50 10.27 3.97
N THR A 46 15.63 10.11 4.67
CA THR A 46 16.84 9.51 4.10
C THR A 46 16.54 8.05 3.80
N VAL A 47 16.80 7.63 2.55
CA VAL A 47 16.38 6.35 1.94
C VAL A 47 17.20 5.15 2.45
N ALA A 48 17.55 5.13 3.74
CA ALA A 48 18.19 3.99 4.39
C ALA A 48 17.18 2.98 4.95
N GLU A 49 15.91 3.39 5.10
CA GLU A 49 14.82 2.55 5.57
C GLU A 49 13.83 2.27 4.43
N PRO A 50 13.34 1.03 4.25
CA PRO A 50 12.39 0.72 3.19
C PRO A 50 11.11 1.54 3.39
N HIS A 51 10.78 2.35 2.39
CA HIS A 51 9.58 3.19 2.41
C HIS A 51 8.40 2.38 1.90
N CYS A 52 7.52 1.97 2.80
CA CYS A 52 6.42 1.04 2.50
C CYS A 52 5.06 1.65 2.81
N GLY A 53 4.08 1.36 1.96
CA GLY A 53 2.68 1.30 2.40
C GLY A 53 2.37 -0.12 2.87
N ASP A 54 1.52 -0.25 3.91
CA ASP A 54 1.10 -1.54 4.43
C ASP A 54 -0.41 -1.74 4.44
N TRP A 55 -0.84 -2.98 4.21
CA TRP A 55 -2.25 -3.36 4.25
C TRP A 55 -2.38 -4.82 4.64
N VAL A 56 -3.55 -5.14 5.21
CA VAL A 56 -3.93 -6.50 5.54
C VAL A 56 -5.07 -6.90 4.62
N ASP A 57 -4.81 -7.88 3.77
CA ASP A 57 -5.85 -8.47 2.94
C ASP A 57 -6.42 -9.70 3.66
N TYR A 58 -7.75 -9.76 3.75
CA TYR A 58 -8.46 -10.88 4.36
C TYR A 58 -9.13 -11.72 3.28
N ASN A 59 -8.81 -13.02 3.24
CA ASN A 59 -9.59 -13.97 2.46
C ASN A 59 -10.65 -14.59 3.36
N GLY A 60 -11.83 -13.95 3.42
CA GLY A 60 -13.17 -14.48 3.76
C GLY A 60 -13.37 -15.32 5.03
N SER A 61 -12.31 -15.73 5.71
CA SER A 61 -12.27 -16.57 6.89
C SER A 61 -11.35 -15.90 7.90
N GLU A 62 -11.88 -15.57 9.07
CA GLU A 62 -11.19 -14.85 10.15
C GLU A 62 -9.96 -15.60 10.70
N ASN A 63 -9.70 -16.82 10.23
CA ASN A 63 -8.62 -17.68 10.68
C ASN A 63 -7.35 -17.56 9.84
N ARG A 64 -7.32 -16.67 8.84
CA ARG A 64 -6.20 -16.49 7.90
C ARG A 64 -5.94 -15.00 7.68
N ARG A 65 -4.67 -14.60 7.71
CA ARG A 65 -4.23 -13.25 7.32
C ARG A 65 -3.16 -13.32 6.25
N MET A 66 -3.22 -12.40 5.30
CA MET A 66 -2.10 -12.09 4.41
C MET A 66 -1.87 -10.59 4.49
N LYS A 67 -0.77 -10.21 5.13
CA LYS A 67 -0.32 -8.82 5.16
C LYS A 67 0.61 -8.62 3.99
N SER A 68 0.47 -7.51 3.27
CA SER A 68 1.34 -7.21 2.13
C SER A 68 1.78 -5.75 2.17
N TRP A 69 2.91 -5.49 1.52
CA TRP A 69 3.55 -4.19 1.47
C TRP A 69 4.13 -3.97 0.08
N LEU A 70 3.98 -2.76 -0.43
CA LEU A 70 4.78 -2.26 -1.55
C LEU A 70 5.77 -1.26 -0.99
N CYS A 71 7.02 -1.50 -1.29
CA CYS A 71 8.13 -0.72 -0.78
C CYS A 71 9.02 -0.23 -1.91
N PHE A 72 9.72 0.87 -1.64
CA PHE A 72 10.96 1.19 -2.33
C PHE A 72 12.14 0.99 -1.39
N TYR A 73 13.21 0.40 -1.91
CA TYR A 73 14.46 0.17 -1.21
C TYR A 73 15.62 0.76 -2.01
N ASP A 74 16.52 1.49 -1.36
CA ASP A 74 17.81 1.89 -1.93
C ASP A 74 18.89 0.97 -1.34
N SER A 75 19.64 0.28 -2.20
CA SER A 75 20.72 -0.62 -1.79
C SER A 75 22.03 0.11 -1.52
N GLY A 76 22.07 1.44 -1.75
CA GLY A 76 23.26 2.28 -1.69
C GLY A 76 24.10 2.26 -2.97
N ASP A 77 23.63 1.60 -4.03
CA ASP A 77 24.30 1.56 -5.34
C ASP A 77 23.85 2.70 -6.29
N GLY A 78 23.00 3.61 -5.81
CA GLY A 78 22.37 4.68 -6.59
C GLY A 78 21.09 4.24 -7.32
N GLY A 79 20.65 3.00 -7.11
CA GLY A 79 19.42 2.43 -7.62
C GLY A 79 18.30 2.32 -6.58
N VAL A 80 17.08 2.57 -7.02
CA VAL A 80 15.85 2.38 -6.25
C VAL A 80 15.14 1.13 -6.75
N TYR A 81 14.83 0.22 -5.83
CA TYR A 81 14.24 -1.09 -6.09
C TYR A 81 12.79 -1.11 -5.58
N PRO A 82 11.78 -1.26 -6.44
CA PRO A 82 10.44 -1.57 -5.97
C PRO A 82 10.43 -3.01 -5.44
N MET A 83 9.63 -3.23 -4.41
CA MET A 83 9.56 -4.51 -3.72
C MET A 83 8.14 -4.82 -3.27
N LEU A 84 7.72 -6.06 -3.47
CA LEU A 84 6.50 -6.62 -2.90
C LEU A 84 6.89 -7.55 -1.76
N TRP A 85 6.48 -7.19 -0.55
CA TRP A 85 6.63 -8.05 0.61
C TRP A 85 5.27 -8.61 1.03
N THR A 86 5.25 -9.83 1.52
CA THR A 86 4.05 -10.42 2.10
C THR A 86 4.39 -11.28 3.32
N GLU A 87 3.48 -11.28 4.29
CA GLU A 87 3.49 -12.11 5.48
C GLU A 87 2.16 -12.84 5.57
N CYS A 88 2.23 -14.15 5.74
CA CYS A 88 1.07 -14.99 5.93
C CYS A 88 0.95 -15.41 7.40
N GLY A 89 -0.27 -15.60 7.89
CA GLY A 89 -0.52 -16.08 9.26
C GLY A 89 -1.83 -16.84 9.42
N TRP A 90 -1.84 -17.77 10.38
CA TRP A 90 -3.04 -18.47 10.83
C TRP A 90 -3.45 -17.97 12.20
N LEU A 91 -4.75 -17.86 12.43
CA LEU A 91 -5.24 -17.69 13.80
C LEU A 91 -4.94 -18.99 14.55
N ALA A 92 -4.28 -18.88 15.70
CA ALA A 92 -4.00 -20.05 16.53
C ALA A 92 -5.29 -20.83 16.80
N LEU A 93 -5.22 -22.17 16.71
CA LEU A 93 -6.36 -23.08 16.95
C LEU A 93 -7.04 -22.90 18.32
N PHE A 94 -6.39 -22.18 19.25
CA PHE A 94 -6.90 -21.84 20.58
C PHE A 94 -7.20 -20.34 20.78
N GLY A 95 -7.24 -19.55 19.71
CA GLY A 95 -7.64 -18.13 19.77
C GLY A 95 -6.62 -17.16 20.37
N ILE A 96 -5.39 -17.62 20.64
CA ILE A 96 -4.31 -16.78 21.20
C ILE A 96 -3.38 -16.32 20.06
N GLY A 97 -3.81 -15.30 19.33
CA GLY A 97 -2.95 -14.58 18.38
C GLY A 97 -2.71 -15.27 17.03
N TRP A 98 -1.89 -14.62 16.21
CA TRP A 98 -1.55 -15.04 14.86
C TRP A 98 -0.20 -15.76 14.85
N GLU A 99 -0.20 -16.98 14.33
CA GLU A 99 1.00 -17.81 14.22
C GLU A 99 1.48 -17.90 12.78
N LYS A 100 2.79 -18.16 12.65
CA LYS A 100 3.42 -18.44 11.35
C LYS A 100 2.75 -19.67 10.73
N PRO A 101 2.45 -19.66 9.42
CA PRO A 101 1.89 -20.82 8.79
C PRO A 101 2.87 -21.99 8.90
N PRO A 102 2.39 -23.19 9.26
CA PRO A 102 3.25 -24.37 9.33
C PRO A 102 3.87 -24.70 7.97
N ASN A 103 3.27 -24.22 6.88
CA ASN A 103 3.47 -24.80 5.57
C ASN A 103 3.90 -23.83 4.45
N GLY A 104 3.85 -22.51 4.65
CA GLY A 104 4.46 -21.54 3.71
C GLY A 104 3.57 -20.39 3.22
N CYS A 105 4.24 -19.37 2.66
CA CYS A 105 3.70 -18.16 2.04
C CYS A 105 4.41 -17.93 0.70
N ARG A 106 3.70 -17.46 -0.34
CA ARG A 106 4.31 -17.14 -1.63
C ARG A 106 3.58 -16.05 -2.40
N VAL A 107 4.31 -15.35 -3.25
CA VAL A 107 3.78 -14.56 -4.38
C VAL A 107 3.64 -15.53 -5.56
N TRP A 108 2.43 -15.78 -6.05
CA TRP A 108 2.14 -16.92 -6.94
C TRP A 108 1.62 -16.57 -8.33
N GLU A 109 0.97 -15.42 -8.51
CA GLU A 109 0.57 -14.90 -9.82
C GLU A 109 1.65 -13.96 -10.36
N PRO A 110 1.73 -13.76 -11.70
CA PRO A 110 2.50 -12.64 -12.24
C PRO A 110 1.97 -11.36 -11.57
N SER A 111 2.78 -10.82 -10.68
CA SER A 111 2.41 -9.68 -9.87
C SER A 111 2.93 -8.46 -10.61
N TYR A 112 2.03 -7.75 -11.27
CA TYR A 112 2.35 -6.64 -12.15
C TYR A 112 2.52 -5.36 -11.36
N TYR A 113 3.46 -4.53 -11.80
CA TYR A 113 3.63 -3.19 -11.24
C TYR A 113 3.85 -2.13 -12.30
N GLU A 114 3.40 -0.92 -11.96
CA GLU A 114 3.68 0.32 -12.70
C GLU A 114 4.27 1.33 -11.72
N ILE A 115 5.36 1.98 -12.13
CA ILE A 115 5.95 3.09 -11.39
C ILE A 115 5.66 4.36 -12.16
N THR A 116 5.20 5.41 -11.47
CA THR A 116 5.29 6.79 -11.96
C THR A 116 6.46 7.46 -11.26
N PHE A 117 7.45 7.88 -12.04
CA PHE A 117 8.66 8.55 -11.57
C PHE A 117 8.37 10.03 -11.24
N PRO A 118 9.25 10.71 -10.48
CA PRO A 118 9.12 12.15 -10.19
C PRO A 118 9.03 13.04 -11.43
N ASP A 119 9.70 12.66 -12.52
CA ASP A 119 9.62 13.36 -13.82
C ASP A 119 8.29 13.15 -14.57
N GLY A 120 7.37 12.34 -14.02
CA GLY A 120 6.07 12.01 -14.58
C GLY A 120 6.08 10.88 -15.61
N THR A 121 7.25 10.35 -15.96
CA THR A 121 7.34 9.16 -16.81
C THR A 121 6.86 7.92 -16.08
N LYS A 122 6.56 6.85 -16.83
CA LYS A 122 6.01 5.61 -16.29
C LYS A 122 6.75 4.39 -16.81
N THR A 123 6.84 3.36 -15.99
CA THR A 123 7.19 2.02 -16.48
C THR A 123 6.01 1.41 -17.25
N THR A 124 6.24 0.33 -18.00
CA THR A 124 5.17 -0.38 -18.72
C THR A 124 5.33 -1.87 -18.50
N ASP A 125 4.25 -2.54 -18.10
CA ASP A 125 4.09 -4.00 -17.99
C ASP A 125 5.24 -4.72 -17.27
N LYS A 126 5.64 -4.21 -16.10
CA LYS A 126 6.68 -4.86 -15.28
C LYS A 126 6.07 -5.87 -14.31
N THR A 127 6.89 -6.84 -13.90
CA THR A 127 6.47 -7.92 -13.00
C THR A 127 7.44 -8.11 -11.85
N PHE A 128 6.91 -8.26 -10.65
CA PHE A 128 7.64 -8.85 -9.53
C PHE A 128 7.91 -10.33 -9.80
N PRO A 129 9.15 -10.82 -9.60
CA PRO A 129 9.44 -12.25 -9.71
C PRO A 129 8.63 -13.07 -8.69
N GLY A 130 8.45 -14.37 -8.97
CA GLY A 130 7.86 -15.28 -7.98
C GLY A 130 8.77 -15.41 -6.75
N ALA A 131 8.18 -15.42 -5.56
CA ALA A 131 8.90 -15.53 -4.29
C ALA A 131 8.15 -16.42 -3.30
N SER A 132 8.88 -17.15 -2.45
CA SER A 132 8.27 -18.02 -1.43
C SER A 132 9.12 -18.13 -0.18
N GLY A 133 8.49 -18.31 0.97
CA GLY A 133 9.17 -18.58 2.23
C GLY A 133 8.24 -19.22 3.27
N SER A 134 8.75 -19.44 4.48
CA SER A 134 8.02 -20.13 5.55
C SER A 134 6.83 -19.35 6.06
N ASN A 135 6.99 -18.04 6.27
CA ASN A 135 5.97 -17.14 6.80
C ASN A 135 5.95 -15.78 6.11
N THR A 136 7.00 -15.45 5.38
CA THR A 136 7.08 -14.27 4.53
C THR A 136 7.56 -14.66 3.14
N ALA A 137 7.21 -13.85 2.14
CA ALA A 137 7.78 -13.92 0.81
C ALA A 137 8.10 -12.49 0.35
N ASN A 138 9.31 -12.29 -0.16
CA ASN A 138 9.78 -10.99 -0.63
C ASN A 138 10.17 -11.11 -2.10
N SER A 139 9.66 -10.22 -2.92
CA SER A 139 9.98 -10.10 -4.33
C SER A 139 10.46 -8.68 -4.65
N ALA A 140 11.77 -8.55 -4.90
CA ALA A 140 12.37 -7.32 -5.43
C ALA A 140 12.35 -7.35 -6.95
N ALA A 141 12.04 -6.22 -7.59
CA ALA A 141 12.18 -6.08 -9.04
C ALA A 141 13.53 -5.45 -9.42
N GLU A 142 13.67 -5.09 -10.70
CA GLU A 142 14.87 -4.42 -11.21
C GLU A 142 15.08 -3.04 -10.59
N ALA A 143 16.33 -2.58 -10.59
CA ALA A 143 16.72 -1.26 -10.13
C ALA A 143 16.35 -0.17 -11.13
N TYR A 144 15.96 1.00 -10.62
CA TYR A 144 15.80 2.22 -11.41
C TYR A 144 16.75 3.30 -10.92
N PRO A 145 17.27 4.18 -11.81
CA PRO A 145 18.07 5.31 -11.39
C PRO A 145 17.32 6.16 -10.37
N CYS A 146 17.97 6.51 -9.27
CA CYS A 146 17.35 7.33 -8.23
C CYS A 146 16.98 8.72 -8.79
N GLN A 147 15.76 9.16 -8.49
CA GLN A 147 15.28 10.52 -8.74
C GLN A 147 14.69 11.07 -7.43
N THR A 148 15.11 12.26 -7.00
CA THR A 148 14.55 12.90 -5.82
C THR A 148 13.13 13.40 -6.12
N GLY A 149 12.17 13.07 -5.25
CA GLY A 149 10.78 13.49 -5.34
C GLY A 149 9.78 12.34 -5.14
N PRO A 150 8.50 12.54 -5.51
CA PRO A 150 7.45 11.56 -5.30
C PRO A 150 7.51 10.42 -6.32
N TRP A 151 7.63 9.19 -5.83
CA TRP A 151 7.49 7.96 -6.59
C TRP A 151 6.14 7.34 -6.30
N ARG A 152 5.38 6.99 -7.34
CA ARG A 152 4.13 6.24 -7.19
C ARG A 152 4.33 4.83 -7.67
N LEU A 153 3.95 3.85 -6.86
CA LEU A 153 4.00 2.43 -7.18
C LEU A 153 2.60 1.84 -7.10
N TYR A 154 2.09 1.45 -8.25
CA TYR A 154 0.88 0.67 -8.40
C TYR A 154 1.25 -0.79 -8.56
N SER A 155 0.53 -1.70 -7.90
CA SER A 155 0.70 -3.14 -8.11
C SER A 155 -0.61 -3.89 -8.07
N TYR A 156 -0.78 -4.82 -9.00
CA TYR A 156 -1.68 -5.95 -8.86
C TYR A 156 -0.84 -7.18 -8.50
N TYR A 157 -1.19 -7.87 -7.43
CA TYR A 157 -0.43 -9.03 -7.00
C TYR A 157 -1.32 -10.14 -6.49
N GLY A 158 -0.78 -11.36 -6.56
CA GLY A 158 -1.40 -12.55 -5.99
C GLY A 158 -0.53 -13.16 -4.91
N VAL A 159 -1.07 -13.32 -3.70
CA VAL A 159 -0.44 -14.04 -2.58
C VAL A 159 -1.15 -15.36 -2.35
N GLN A 160 -0.39 -16.40 -2.07
CA GLN A 160 -0.89 -17.69 -1.64
C GLN A 160 -0.25 -18.13 -0.34
N MET A 161 -1.04 -18.81 0.48
CA MET A 161 -0.63 -19.44 1.72
C MET A 161 -0.99 -20.93 1.65
N LYS A 162 -0.11 -21.77 2.20
CA LYS A 162 -0.43 -23.18 2.37
C LYS A 162 -1.43 -23.39 3.49
N ASP A 163 -2.34 -24.34 3.30
CA ASP A 163 -3.22 -24.84 4.34
C ASP A 163 -2.43 -25.58 5.46
N VAL A 164 -3.14 -26.03 6.49
CA VAL A 164 -2.54 -26.80 7.60
C VAL A 164 -2.01 -28.18 7.18
N LEU A 165 -2.38 -28.67 5.99
CA LEU A 165 -1.94 -29.97 5.44
C LEU A 165 -0.76 -29.85 4.48
N GLY A 166 -0.32 -28.63 4.16
CA GLY A 166 0.81 -28.41 3.27
C GLY A 166 0.45 -28.15 1.82
N ASN A 167 -0.84 -27.96 1.50
CA ASN A 167 -1.30 -27.70 0.14
C ASN A 167 -1.49 -26.20 -0.10
N TRP A 168 -1.12 -25.72 -1.28
CA TRP A 168 -1.48 -24.37 -1.70
C TRP A 168 -2.99 -24.32 -1.98
N GLY A 169 -3.69 -23.38 -1.37
CA GLY A 169 -5.14 -23.28 -1.56
C GLY A 169 -5.82 -22.06 -0.95
N SER A 170 -5.12 -21.30 -0.11
CA SER A 170 -5.61 -19.98 0.32
C SER A 170 -4.93 -18.93 -0.53
N SER A 171 -5.69 -18.17 -1.31
CA SER A 171 -5.15 -17.12 -2.19
C SER A 171 -5.86 -15.80 -1.99
N ILE A 172 -5.14 -14.71 -2.23
CA ILE A 172 -5.68 -13.37 -2.40
C ILE A 172 -5.07 -12.81 -3.67
N ALA A 173 -5.87 -12.09 -4.44
CA ALA A 173 -5.40 -11.18 -5.46
C ALA A 173 -5.95 -9.79 -5.15
N ALA A 174 -5.08 -8.79 -5.15
CA ALA A 174 -5.44 -7.44 -4.75
C ALA A 174 -4.63 -6.41 -5.54
N THR A 175 -5.13 -5.18 -5.51
CA THR A 175 -4.51 -4.03 -6.15
C THR A 175 -4.32 -2.94 -5.12
N HIS A 176 -3.11 -2.42 -5.04
CA HIS A 176 -2.77 -1.31 -4.14
C HIS A 176 -1.87 -0.30 -4.85
N GLU A 177 -1.92 0.92 -4.36
CA GLU A 177 -1.06 2.02 -4.82
C GLU A 177 -0.44 2.69 -3.60
N VAL A 178 0.86 2.97 -3.68
CA VAL A 178 1.58 3.76 -2.68
C VAL A 178 2.28 4.93 -3.34
N THR A 179 2.37 6.05 -2.63
CA THR A 179 3.21 7.18 -3.02
C THR A 179 4.25 7.40 -1.93
N VAL A 180 5.52 7.47 -2.32
CA VAL A 180 6.67 7.57 -1.43
C VAL A 180 7.52 8.76 -1.87
N GLU A 181 7.93 9.60 -0.92
CA GLU A 181 8.94 10.62 -1.17
C GLU A 181 10.34 9.99 -1.08
N VAL A 182 11.09 10.02 -2.18
CA VAL A 182 12.46 9.49 -2.27
C VAL A 182 13.45 10.67 -2.28
N THR A 183 14.50 10.57 -1.48
CA THR A 183 15.62 11.53 -1.49
C THR A 183 16.91 10.83 -1.89
N CYS A 184 17.45 11.15 -3.06
CA CYS A 184 18.71 10.57 -3.51
C CYS A 184 19.92 11.21 -2.78
N PRO A 185 21.00 10.44 -2.56
CA PRO A 185 22.24 10.94 -1.98
C PRO A 185 22.96 11.97 -2.86
#